data_AF-A0A0X6ZZG0-F1
#
_entry.id   AF-A0A0X6ZZG0-F1
#
_cell.length_a   1.000
_cell.length_b   1.000
_cell.length_c   1.000
_cell.angle_alpha   90.00
_cell.angle_beta   90.00
_cell.angle_gamma   90.00
#
_symmetry.space_group_name_H-M   'P 1'
#
loop_
_entity.id
_entity.type
_entity.pdbx_description
1 polymer ?
#
loop_
_entity_poly.entity_id
_entity_poly.type
_entity_poly.pdbx_seq_one_letter_code
_entity_poly.pdbx_strand_id
1 'polypeptide(L)'
;MNEPAIAADAMPEAETMMTELKALIARVLDDEVRDIEPGDNLFGRGLHSLALMRLMPPLSQLAGTRLDYDDLARQPTLAAWQALIERSRAGH
;
A
#
# COMPACT_ATOMS: atom_id res chain seq x y z
N MET A 1 18.03 -30.61 19.47
CA MET A 1 17.24 -29.51 20.05
C MET A 1 16.44 -28.92 18.91
N ASN A 2 15.12 -28.86 19.03
CA ASN A 2 14.23 -28.35 17.98
C ASN A 2 14.31 -26.83 17.93
N GLU A 3 14.59 -26.27 16.75
CA GLU A 3 14.38 -24.85 16.45
C GLU A 3 13.54 -24.77 15.16
N PRO A 4 12.27 -24.32 15.24
CA PRO A 4 11.50 -23.95 14.07
C PRO A 4 11.74 -22.46 13.80
N ALA A 5 12.27 -22.11 12.62
CA ALA A 5 12.45 -20.70 12.21
C ALA A 5 12.01 -20.49 10.76
N ILE A 6 10.83 -20.98 10.41
CA ILE A 6 10.09 -20.57 9.21
C ILE A 6 8.91 -19.69 9.63
N ALA A 7 9.20 -18.51 10.19
CA ALA A 7 8.18 -17.49 10.50
C ALA A 7 8.74 -16.05 10.46
N ALA A 8 9.95 -15.85 9.93
CA ALA A 8 10.62 -14.55 9.88
C ALA A 8 10.54 -13.84 8.52
N ASP A 9 9.90 -14.45 7.51
CA ASP A 9 9.84 -13.89 6.14
C ASP A 9 8.60 -13.01 5.91
N ALA A 10 7.47 -13.34 6.55
CA ALA A 10 6.21 -12.59 6.37
C ALA A 10 6.16 -11.25 7.14
N MET A 11 6.84 -11.15 8.30
CA MET A 11 6.89 -9.93 9.10
C MET A 11 7.69 -8.78 8.44
N PRO A 12 8.84 -9.01 7.76
CA PRO A 12 9.52 -7.96 7.01
C PRO A 12 8.81 -7.57 5.71
N GLU A 13 8.04 -8.46 5.08
CA GLU A 13 7.32 -8.13 3.83
C GLU A 13 6.23 -7.08 4.06
N ALA A 14 5.46 -7.19 5.14
CA ALA A 14 4.41 -6.22 5.49
C ALA A 14 4.99 -4.84 5.84
N GLU A 15 6.05 -4.80 6.66
CA GLU A 15 6.74 -3.54 7.01
C GLU A 15 7.40 -2.88 5.78
N THR A 16 7.99 -3.70 4.89
CA THR A 16 8.54 -3.22 3.61
C THR A 16 7.45 -2.66 2.72
N MET A 17 6.31 -3.36 2.59
CA MET A 17 5.16 -2.90 1.79
C MET A 17 4.62 -1.56 2.28
N MET A 18 4.45 -1.40 3.60
CA MET A 18 4.03 -0.14 4.20
C MET A 18 5.01 1.00 3.89
N THR A 19 6.31 0.72 3.95
CA THR A 19 7.35 1.69 3.62
C THR A 19 7.31 2.09 2.14
N GLU A 20 7.16 1.13 1.23
CA GLU A 20 7.03 1.36 -0.21
C GLU A 20 5.76 2.16 -0.54
N LEU A 21 4.63 1.82 0.07
CA LEU A 21 3.38 2.58 -0.09
C LEU A 21 3.54 4.03 0.33
N LYS A 22 4.12 4.27 1.52
CA LYS A 22 4.43 5.62 1.99
C LYS A 22 5.34 6.38 1.04
N ALA A 23 6.38 5.73 0.51
CA ALA A 23 7.29 6.34 -0.46
C ALA A 23 6.60 6.71 -1.78
N LEU A 24 5.74 5.82 -2.31
CA LEU A 24 4.95 6.10 -3.51
C LEU A 24 4.03 7.30 -3.32
N ILE A 25 3.33 7.36 -2.19
CA ILE A 25 2.39 8.44 -1.89
C ILE A 25 3.15 9.75 -1.64
N ALA A 26 4.26 9.71 -0.90
CA ALA A 26 5.14 10.88 -0.69
C ALA A 26 5.66 11.47 -2.00
N ARG A 27 6.00 10.62 -2.98
CA ARG A 27 6.43 11.07 -4.31
C ARG A 27 5.32 11.79 -5.09
N VAL A 28 4.06 11.45 -4.84
CA VAL A 28 2.91 12.06 -5.52
C VAL A 28 2.40 13.29 -4.77
N LEU A 29 2.57 13.33 -3.44
CA LEU A 29 2.16 14.41 -2.54
C LEU A 29 3.32 15.32 -2.09
N ASP A 30 4.45 15.31 -2.79
CA ASP A 30 5.60 16.20 -2.56
C ASP A 30 6.08 16.24 -1.08
N ASP A 31 6.33 15.07 -0.48
CA ASP A 31 6.88 14.90 0.89
C ASP A 31 5.93 15.25 2.07
N GLU A 32 4.64 15.56 1.82
CA GLU A 32 3.64 15.84 2.90
C GLU A 32 3.25 14.61 3.75
N VAL A 33 3.84 13.45 3.48
CA VAL A 33 3.34 12.12 3.87
C VAL A 33 4.14 11.49 5.02
N ARG A 34 5.04 12.24 5.63
CA ARG A 34 5.97 11.72 6.64
C ARG A 34 5.28 11.25 7.93
N ASP A 35 4.03 11.65 8.15
CA ASP A 35 3.24 11.34 9.35
C ASP A 35 1.85 10.76 9.02
N ILE A 36 1.76 9.90 7.99
CA ILE A 36 0.50 9.19 7.70
C ILE A 36 0.42 7.90 8.50
N GLU A 37 -0.59 7.83 9.36
CA GLU A 37 -0.95 6.61 10.07
C GLU A 37 -1.60 5.59 9.12
N PRO A 38 -1.42 4.28 9.36
CA PRO A 38 -1.91 3.25 8.45
C PRO A 38 -3.43 3.28 8.22
N GLY A 39 -4.20 3.73 9.22
CA GLY A 39 -5.66 3.89 9.12
C GLY A 39 -6.13 5.28 8.68
N ASP A 40 -5.21 6.18 8.35
CA ASP A 40 -5.58 7.55 8.02
C ASP A 40 -6.16 7.66 6.60
N ASN A 41 -7.15 8.54 6.45
CA ASN A 41 -7.76 8.81 5.17
C ASN A 41 -6.86 9.69 4.31
N LEU A 42 -6.20 9.07 3.34
CA LEU A 42 -5.29 9.69 2.39
C LEU A 42 -5.96 10.84 1.61
N PHE A 43 -7.25 10.73 1.29
CA PHE A 43 -7.97 11.81 0.59
C PHE A 43 -8.06 13.08 1.44
N GLY A 44 -8.19 12.93 2.76
CA GLY A 44 -8.15 14.05 3.71
C GLY A 44 -6.76 14.69 3.82
N ARG A 45 -5.70 13.98 3.44
CA ARG A 45 -4.31 14.45 3.42
C ARG A 45 -3.83 15.00 2.08
N GLY A 46 -4.74 15.19 1.11
CA GLY A 46 -4.41 15.76 -0.19
C GLY A 46 -4.24 14.73 -1.32
N LEU A 47 -4.48 13.44 -1.06
CA LEU A 47 -4.53 12.43 -2.11
C LEU A 47 -5.81 12.58 -2.95
N HIS A 48 -5.82 13.48 -3.92
CA HIS A 48 -6.97 13.68 -4.80
C HIS A 48 -7.05 12.63 -5.93
N SER A 49 -8.16 12.61 -6.70
CA SER A 49 -8.35 11.65 -7.80
C SER A 49 -7.19 11.62 -8.80
N LEU A 50 -6.61 12.78 -9.14
CA LEU A 50 -5.45 12.82 -10.03
C LEU A 50 -4.21 12.16 -9.41
N ALA A 51 -3.97 12.37 -8.12
CA ALA A 51 -2.90 11.71 -7.38
C ALA A 51 -3.12 10.18 -7.38
N LEU A 52 -4.35 9.74 -7.09
CA LEU A 52 -4.70 8.32 -7.12
C LEU A 52 -4.54 7.70 -8.52
N MET A 53 -4.95 8.40 -9.58
CA MET A 53 -4.73 7.95 -10.96
C MET A 53 -3.24 7.82 -11.32
N ARG A 54 -2.37 8.66 -10.74
CA ARG A 54 -0.91 8.55 -10.89
C ARG A 54 -0.32 7.41 -10.06
N LEU A 55 -0.97 7.03 -8.96
CA LEU A 55 -0.59 5.89 -8.13
C LEU A 55 -1.12 4.54 -8.65
N MET A 56 -2.18 4.52 -9.45
CA MET A 56 -2.73 3.27 -10.00
C MET A 56 -1.68 2.40 -10.71
N PRO A 57 -0.82 2.92 -11.62
CA PRO A 57 0.21 2.10 -12.27
C PRO A 57 1.25 1.49 -11.32
N PRO A 58 1.90 2.24 -10.40
CA PRO A 58 2.86 1.63 -9.46
C PRO A 58 2.17 0.69 -8.45
N LEU A 59 0.96 1.00 -7.99
CA LEU A 59 0.21 0.10 -7.10
C LEU A 59 -0.17 -1.23 -7.78
N SER A 60 -0.60 -1.17 -9.05
CA SER A 60 -0.88 -2.38 -9.82
C SER A 60 0.37 -3.23 -10.07
N GLN A 61 1.52 -2.58 -10.31
CA GLN A 61 2.80 -3.29 -10.42
C GLN A 61 3.19 -3.96 -9.09
N LEU A 62 3.00 -3.29 -7.96
CA LEU A 62 3.20 -3.89 -6.64
C LEU A 62 2.27 -5.09 -6.44
N ALA A 63 0.99 -4.98 -6.78
CA ALA A 63 0.03 -6.08 -6.66
C ALA A 63 0.31 -7.25 -7.62
N GLY A 64 1.09 -7.03 -8.68
CA GLY A 64 1.25 -8.01 -9.77
C GLY A 64 -0.02 -8.16 -10.62
N THR A 65 -1.05 -7.35 -10.38
CA THR A 65 -2.32 -7.36 -11.09
C THR A 65 -2.89 -5.96 -11.20
N ARG A 66 -3.86 -5.76 -12.08
CA ARG A 66 -4.51 -4.46 -12.25
C ARG A 66 -5.42 -4.20 -11.06
N LEU A 67 -5.14 -3.14 -10.31
CA LEU A 67 -6.04 -2.65 -9.27
C LEU A 67 -7.05 -1.67 -9.85
N ASP A 68 -8.27 -1.69 -9.32
CA ASP A 68 -9.34 -0.79 -9.70
C ASP A 68 -9.37 0.45 -8.80
N TYR A 69 -9.71 1.58 -9.42
CA TYR A 69 -9.87 2.84 -8.70
C TYR A 69 -10.94 2.73 -7.61
N ASP A 70 -12.05 2.05 -7.88
CA ASP A 70 -13.16 1.92 -6.91
C ASP A 70 -12.72 1.20 -5.63
N ASP A 71 -11.93 0.14 -5.75
CA ASP A 71 -11.37 -0.60 -4.61
C ASP A 71 -10.47 0.31 -3.75
N LEU A 72 -9.58 1.07 -4.39
CA LEU A 72 -8.67 1.99 -3.71
C LEU A 72 -9.39 3.21 -3.10
N ALA A 73 -10.40 3.74 -3.80
CA ALA A 73 -11.16 4.92 -3.37
C ALA A 73 -12.20 4.59 -2.31
N ARG A 74 -12.67 3.35 -2.23
CA ARG A 74 -13.57 2.87 -1.17
C ARG A 74 -12.91 2.92 0.20
N GLN A 75 -11.63 2.54 0.27
CA GLN A 75 -10.83 2.58 1.49
C GLN A 75 -9.46 3.22 1.19
N PRO A 76 -9.39 4.57 1.13
CA PRO A 76 -8.17 5.31 0.81
C PRO A 76 -7.25 5.37 2.04
N THR A 77 -6.85 4.22 2.57
CA THR A 77 -5.96 4.09 3.73
C THR A 77 -4.80 3.16 3.36
N LEU A 78 -3.63 3.40 3.96
CA LEU A 78 -2.44 2.58 3.69
C LEU A 78 -2.68 1.10 4.04
N ALA A 79 -3.33 0.84 5.19
CA ALA A 79 -3.62 -0.51 5.65
C ALA A 79 -4.55 -1.27 4.68
N ALA A 80 -5.61 -0.61 4.18
CA ALA A 80 -6.52 -1.24 3.24
C ALA A 80 -5.85 -1.53 1.90
N TRP A 81 -5.02 -0.61 1.42
CA TRP A 81 -4.27 -0.82 0.17
C TRP A 81 -3.24 -1.93 0.28
N GLN A 82 -2.54 -2.02 1.41
CA GLN A 82 -1.61 -3.12 1.69
C GLN A 82 -2.35 -4.46 1.65
N ALA A 83 -3.44 -4.60 2.41
CA ALA A 83 -4.23 -5.82 2.45
C ALA A 83 -4.81 -6.20 1.08
N LEU A 84 -5.22 -5.21 0.27
CA LEU A 84 -5.69 -5.41 -1.09
C LEU A 84 -4.57 -6.00 -1.97
N ILE A 85 -3.37 -5.40 -1.93
CA ILE A 85 -2.19 -5.86 -2.68
C ILE A 85 -1.78 -7.27 -2.26
N GLU A 86 -1.73 -7.55 -0.96
CA GLU A 86 -1.39 -8.87 -0.42
C GLU A 86 -2.40 -9.93 -0.88
N ARG A 87 -3.70 -9.62 -0.82
CA ARG A 87 -4.76 -10.51 -1.30
C ARG A 87 -4.67 -10.75 -2.80
N SER A 88 -4.38 -9.72 -3.57
CA SER A 88 -4.16 -9.83 -5.02
C SER A 88 -2.98 -10.73 -5.35
N ARG A 89 -1.88 -10.64 -4.60
CA ARG A 89 -0.71 -11.50 -4.78
C ARG A 89 -0.97 -12.96 -4.39
N ALA A 90 -1.70 -13.20 -3.31
CA ALA A 90 -2.00 -14.55 -2.81
C ALA A 90 -3.05 -15.30 -3.64
N GLY A 91 -3.86 -14.59 -4.42
CA GLY A 91 -4.87 -15.17 -5.32
C GLY A 91 -4.34 -15.57 -6.70
N HIS A 92 -3.05 -15.38 -6.97
CA HIS A 92 -2.36 -15.71 -8.23
C HIS A 92 -1.47 -16.94 -8.09
#